data_AF-A0A966EML4-F1
#
_entry.id   AF-A0A966EML4-F1
#
_cell.length_a   1.000
_cell.length_b   1.000
_cell.length_c   1.000
_cell.angle_alpha   90.00
_cell.angle_beta   90.00
_cell.angle_gamma   90.00
#
_symmetry.space_group_name_H-M   'P 1'
#
loop_
_entity.id
_entity.type
_entity.pdbx_description
1 polymer ?
#
loop_
_entity_poly.entity_id
_entity_poly.type
_entity_poly.pdbx_seq_one_letter_code
_entity_poly.pdbx_strand_id
1 'polypeptide(L)'
;MKVFTPAAVAHHIDSGWWDGSTWNSRTATSIATQPDRLALVDPANRADITDGEPKRLTWTEVDAWADELGAHLVAADVGKGDVVAVQLP
;
A
#
# COMPACT_ATOMS: atom_id res chain seq x y z
N MET A 1 -17.75 -14.09 -2.20
CA MET A 1 -17.12 -15.19 -2.98
C MET A 1 -16.01 -15.81 -2.14
N LYS A 2 -16.04 -17.12 -1.86
CA LYS A 2 -14.90 -17.83 -1.26
C LYS A 2 -14.16 -18.52 -2.39
N VAL A 3 -12.98 -18.00 -2.73
CA VAL A 3 -12.18 -18.45 -3.88
C VAL A 3 -11.45 -19.77 -3.59
N PHE A 4 -11.21 -20.07 -2.31
CA PHE A 4 -10.52 -21.28 -1.85
C PHE A 4 -11.39 -22.11 -0.90
N THR A 5 -11.21 -23.43 -0.92
CA THR A 5 -11.79 -24.34 0.08
C THR A 5 -11.11 -24.15 1.43
N PRO A 6 -11.77 -24.48 2.57
CA PRO A 6 -11.14 -24.39 3.88
C PRO A 6 -9.84 -25.19 4.01
N ALA A 7 -9.77 -26.37 3.38
CA ALA A 7 -8.56 -27.19 3.36
C ALA A 7 -7.40 -26.53 2.59
N ALA A 8 -7.69 -25.88 1.45
CA ALA A 8 -6.69 -25.12 0.73
C ALA A 8 -6.20 -23.93 1.55
N VAL A 9 -7.09 -23.20 2.23
CA VAL A 9 -6.71 -22.09 3.11
C VAL A 9 -5.79 -22.59 4.24
N ALA A 10 -6.15 -23.67 4.92
CA ALA A 10 -5.33 -24.26 5.99
C ALA A 10 -3.93 -24.63 5.47
N HIS A 11 -3.84 -25.27 4.30
CA HIS A 11 -2.55 -25.63 3.70
C HIS A 11 -1.63 -24.43 3.46
N HIS A 12 -2.16 -23.28 2.99
CA HIS A 12 -1.35 -22.07 2.77
C HIS A 12 -0.85 -21.47 4.09
N ILE A 13 -1.67 -21.52 5.14
CA ILE A 13 -1.29 -21.05 6.48
C ILE A 13 -0.24 -21.99 7.10
N ASP A 14 -0.48 -23.30 7.08
CA ASP A 14 0.42 -24.31 7.66
C ASP A 14 1.77 -24.37 6.93
N SER A 15 1.78 -24.06 5.63
CA SER A 15 3.01 -23.96 4.83
C SER A 15 3.75 -22.63 5.04
N GLY A 16 3.22 -21.72 5.85
CA GLY A 16 3.79 -20.40 6.12
C GLY A 16 3.73 -19.43 4.95
N TRP A 17 3.00 -19.75 3.88
CA TRP A 17 2.85 -18.86 2.73
C TRP A 17 1.94 -17.68 3.06
N TRP A 18 0.91 -17.92 3.87
CA TRP A 18 0.00 -16.90 4.37
C TRP A 18 0.17 -16.75 5.88
N ASP A 19 0.69 -15.61 6.30
CA ASP A 19 1.01 -15.28 7.71
C ASP A 19 -0.04 -14.37 8.36
N GLY A 20 -1.17 -14.13 7.69
CA GLY A 20 -2.24 -13.24 8.17
C GLY A 20 -1.92 -11.75 8.12
N SER A 21 -0.73 -11.37 7.63
CA SER A 21 -0.40 -9.97 7.42
C SER A 21 -1.21 -9.37 6.26
N THR A 22 -1.57 -8.11 6.40
CA THR A 22 -2.10 -7.30 5.31
C THR A 22 -0.97 -6.47 4.70
N TRP A 23 -1.20 -5.91 3.51
CA TRP A 23 -0.27 -4.92 2.96
C TRP A 23 -0.08 -3.75 3.93
N ASN A 24 -1.15 -3.29 4.58
CA ASN A 24 -1.06 -2.21 5.56
C ASN A 24 -0.22 -2.61 6.79
N SER A 25 -0.37 -3.82 7.34
CA SER A 25 0.44 -4.23 8.50
C SER A 25 1.93 -4.36 8.15
N ARG A 26 2.27 -4.72 6.92
CA ARG A 26 3.66 -4.75 6.44
C ARG A 26 4.25 -3.34 6.30
N THR A 27 3.46 -2.40 5.78
CA THR A 27 3.85 -0.98 5.71
C THR A 27 4.03 -0.40 7.12
N ALA A 28 3.08 -0.62 8.03
CA ALA A 28 3.15 -0.18 9.43
C ALA A 28 4.38 -0.74 10.15
N THR A 29 4.76 -1.99 9.88
CA THR A 29 5.99 -2.58 10.42
C THR A 29 7.24 -1.84 9.93
N SER A 30 7.28 -1.45 8.66
CA SER A 30 8.40 -0.69 8.10
C SER A 30 8.49 0.72 8.67
N ILE A 31 7.35 1.41 8.84
CA ILE A 31 7.27 2.72 9.47
C ILE A 31 7.76 2.65 10.92
N ALA A 32 7.33 1.64 11.68
CA ALA A 32 7.71 1.49 13.09
C ALA A 32 9.20 1.16 13.29
N THR A 33 9.84 0.49 12.34
CA THR A 33 11.22 -0.01 12.49
C THR A 33 12.27 0.84 11.80
N GLN A 34 11.90 1.56 10.74
CA GLN A 34 12.82 2.34 9.91
C GLN A 34 12.13 3.58 9.28
N PRO A 35 11.54 4.48 10.10
CA PRO A 35 10.68 5.57 9.64
C PRO A 35 11.37 6.50 8.63
N ASP A 36 12.63 6.86 8.90
CA ASP A 36 13.39 7.81 8.10
C ASP A 36 14.12 7.16 6.90
N ARG A 37 13.98 5.84 6.72
CA ARG A 37 14.60 5.16 5.58
C ARG A 37 13.80 5.45 4.32
N LEU A 38 14.49 5.75 3.21
CA LEU A 38 13.85 5.89 1.89
C LEU A 38 13.06 4.63 1.53
N ALA A 39 11.80 4.84 1.19
CA ALA A 39 10.84 3.83 0.77
C ALA A 39 10.56 3.91 -0.73
N LEU A 40 10.36 5.12 -1.25
CA LEU A 40 10.08 5.39 -2.66
C LEU A 40 11.04 6.43 -3.22
N VAL A 41 11.49 6.22 -4.45
CA VAL A 41 12.39 7.11 -5.17
C VAL A 41 11.92 7.19 -6.61
N ASP A 42 11.59 8.40 -7.05
CA ASP A 42 11.22 8.65 -8.43
C ASP A 42 12.44 8.57 -9.38
N PRO A 43 12.20 8.27 -10.67
CA PRO A 43 13.18 8.51 -11.72
C PRO A 43 13.62 9.99 -11.75
N ALA A 44 14.89 10.24 -12.05
CA ALA A 44 15.43 11.61 -12.11
C ALA A 44 14.76 12.47 -13.20
N ASN A 45 14.23 11.84 -14.25
CA ASN A 45 13.53 12.49 -15.34
C ASN A 45 11.99 12.40 -15.19
N ARG A 46 11.47 12.29 -13.96
CA ARG A 46 10.03 12.21 -13.70
C ARG A 46 9.25 13.29 -14.43
N ALA A 47 9.74 14.54 -14.40
CA ALA A 47 9.09 15.69 -15.01
C ALA A 47 8.92 15.56 -16.55
N ASP A 48 9.69 14.68 -17.20
CA ASP A 48 9.55 14.39 -18.63
C ASP A 48 8.53 13.29 -18.92
N ILE A 49 8.14 12.49 -17.91
CA ILE A 49 7.28 11.29 -18.05
C ILE A 49 5.89 11.52 -17.43
N THR A 50 5.80 12.32 -16.37
CA THR A 50 4.57 12.57 -15.61
C THR A 50 4.63 13.89 -14.85
N ASP A 51 3.53 14.25 -14.21
CA ASP A 51 3.42 15.48 -13.43
C ASP A 51 4.33 15.48 -12.19
N GLY A 52 4.97 16.64 -11.99
CA GLY A 52 5.74 16.99 -10.80
C GLY A 52 7.23 16.65 -10.86
N GLU A 53 8.01 17.33 -10.01
CA GLU A 53 9.44 17.09 -9.83
C GLU A 53 9.71 15.73 -9.15
N PRO A 54 10.88 15.10 -9.39
CA PRO A 54 11.27 13.86 -8.73
C PRO A 54 11.23 13.97 -7.20
N LYS A 55 10.61 13.00 -6.54
CA LYS A 55 10.56 12.87 -5.07
C LYS A 55 11.38 11.67 -4.59
N ARG A 56 11.87 11.78 -3.35
CA ARG A 56 12.43 10.68 -2.57
C ARG A 56 11.73 10.72 -1.23
N LEU A 57 10.95 9.69 -0.95
CA LEU A 57 10.08 9.66 0.23
C LEU A 57 10.59 8.59 1.19
N THR A 58 10.68 8.96 2.45
CA THR A 58 10.86 8.07 3.60
C THR A 58 9.59 7.27 3.88
N TRP A 59 9.67 6.23 4.72
CA TRP A 59 8.47 5.46 5.11
C TRP A 59 7.41 6.35 5.79
N THR A 60 7.82 7.25 6.67
CA THR A 60 6.90 8.20 7.34
C THR A 60 6.21 9.13 6.34
N GLU A 61 6.93 9.60 5.33
CA GLU A 61 6.33 10.46 4.31
C GLU A 61 5.36 9.67 3.43
N VAL A 62 5.69 8.43 3.04
CA VAL A 62 4.74 7.58 2.30
C VAL A 62 3.46 7.33 3.11
N ASP A 63 3.59 7.09 4.41
CA ASP A 63 2.45 6.90 5.33
C ASP A 63 1.53 8.13 5.33
N ALA A 64 2.09 9.32 5.51
CA ALA A 64 1.34 10.56 5.52
C ALA A 64 0.56 10.80 4.21
N TRP A 65 1.18 10.51 3.06
CA TRP A 65 0.52 10.63 1.75
C TRP A 65 -0.59 9.58 1.57
N ALA A 66 -0.38 8.34 2.04
CA ALA A 66 -1.37 7.28 1.96
C ALA A 66 -2.57 7.55 2.88
N ASP A 67 -2.33 8.05 4.09
CA ASP A 67 -3.37 8.43 5.05
C ASP A 67 -4.18 9.63 4.55
N GLU A 68 -3.54 10.63 3.94
CA GLU A 68 -4.24 11.77 3.33
C GLU A 68 -5.16 11.30 2.19
N LEU A 69 -4.68 10.44 1.29
CA LEU A 69 -5.50 9.84 0.25
C LEU A 69 -6.66 9.03 0.84
N GLY A 70 -6.40 8.23 1.87
CA GLY A 70 -7.41 7.45 2.59
C GLY A 70 -8.51 8.33 3.18
N ALA A 71 -8.13 9.45 3.82
CA ALA A 71 -9.08 10.41 4.38
C ALA A 71 -9.97 11.03 3.29
N HIS A 72 -9.41 11.34 2.12
CA HIS A 72 -10.19 11.85 0.98
C HIS A 72 -11.17 10.80 0.44
N LEU A 73 -10.78 9.53 0.36
CA LEU A 73 -11.67 8.45 -0.06
C LEU A 73 -12.83 8.26 0.92
N VAL A 74 -12.54 8.26 2.23
CA VAL A 74 -13.57 8.19 3.28
C VAL A 74 -14.52 9.38 3.22
N ALA A 75 -13.99 10.60 2.99
CA ALA A 75 -14.82 11.80 2.84
C ALA A 75 -15.72 11.75 1.59
N ALA A 76 -15.34 10.96 0.58
CA ALA A 76 -16.15 10.68 -0.61
C ALA A 76 -17.09 9.47 -0.44
N ASP A 77 -17.28 8.98 0.79
CA ASP A 77 -18.12 7.82 1.14
C ASP A 77 -17.65 6.49 0.53
N VAL A 78 -16.36 6.40 0.18
CA VAL A 78 -15.75 5.13 -0.27
C VAL A 78 -15.40 4.28 0.94
N GLY A 79 -15.87 3.03 0.93
CA GLY A 79 -15.71 2.11 2.04
C GLY A 79 -15.48 0.66 1.62
N LYS A 80 -15.67 -0.23 2.60
CA LYS A 80 -15.45 -1.66 2.42
C LYS A 80 -16.43 -2.25 1.41
N GLY A 81 -15.89 -2.79 0.33
CA GLY A 81 -16.68 -3.45 -0.72
C GLY A 81 -16.81 -2.60 -1.98
N ASP A 82 -16.47 -1.31 -1.90
CA ASP A 82 -16.42 -0.44 -3.06
C ASP A 82 -15.18 -0.71 -3.91
N VAL A 83 -15.29 -0.37 -5.19
CA VAL A 83 -14.23 -0.54 -6.18
C VAL A 83 -13.79 0.83 -6.66
N VAL A 84 -12.49 1.13 -6.49
CA VAL A 84 -11.86 2.35 -6.99
C VAL A 84 -11.04 2.01 -8.23
N ALA A 85 -11.38 2.62 -9.36
CA ALA A 85 -10.56 2.52 -10.56
C ALA A 85 -9.32 3.42 -10.42
N VAL A 86 -8.14 2.87 -10.71
CA VAL A 86 -6.87 3.58 -10.62
C VAL A 86 -6.15 3.48 -11.96
N GLN A 87 -5.74 4.62 -12.50
CA GLN A 87 -4.84 4.70 -13.65
C GLN A 87 -3.67 5.59 -13.26
N LEU A 88 -2.49 4.99 -13.18
CA LEU A 88 -1.21 5.67 -12.97
C LEU A 88 -0.40 5.56 -14.28
N PRO A 89 0.50 6.51 -14.55
CA PRO A 89 1.42 6.47 -15.70
C PRO A 89 2.40 5.29 -15.64
#